data_AF-A0A7C1V181-F1
#
_entry.id   AF-A0A7C1V181-F1
#
_cell.length_a   1.000
_cell.length_b   1.000
_cell.length_c   1.000
_cell.angle_alpha   90.00
_cell.angle_beta   90.00
_cell.angle_gamma   90.00
#
_symmetry.space_group_name_H-M   'P 1'
#
loop_
_entity.id
_entity.type
_entity.pdbx_description
1 polymer ?
#
loop_
_entity_poly.entity_id
_entity_poly.type
_entity_poly.pdbx_seq_one_letter_code
_entity_poly.pdbx_strand_id
1 'polypeptide(L)'
;MRSSVGRRLSFLWDYDLSQEDVRRILREGTPTERGWLIGRILEHAPWEEIWRYLTPEQIERDFEHLRFRSPRERELWAYALKRWLCD
;
A
#
# COMPACT_ATOMS: atom_id res chain seq x y z
N MET A 1 -13.20 23.39 -21.00
CA MET A 1 -13.15 22.22 -20.10
C MET A 1 -11.95 22.39 -19.18
N ARG A 2 -12.15 22.59 -17.88
CA ARG A 2 -11.05 22.57 -16.91
C ARG A 2 -10.82 21.11 -16.52
N SER A 3 -9.75 20.51 -17.02
CA SER A 3 -9.30 19.20 -16.55
C SER A 3 -9.04 19.31 -15.06
N SER A 4 -9.79 18.57 -14.25
CA SER A 4 -9.45 18.33 -12.86
C SER A 4 -8.07 17.68 -12.85
N VAL A 5 -7.05 18.47 -12.51
CA VAL A 5 -5.70 17.95 -12.29
C VAL A 5 -5.82 17.01 -11.09
N GLY A 6 -5.99 15.71 -11.37
CA GLY A 6 -5.92 14.67 -10.36
C GLY A 6 -4.61 14.86 -9.63
N ARG A 7 -4.69 15.13 -8.33
CA ARG A 7 -3.52 15.32 -7.47
C ARG A 7 -2.69 14.04 -7.60
N ARG A 8 -1.56 14.11 -8.32
CA ARG A 8 -0.65 12.96 -8.52
C ARG A 8 -0.36 12.33 -7.17
N LEU A 9 -0.49 11.02 -7.09
CA LEU A 9 -0.20 10.28 -5.87
C LEU A 9 1.27 10.48 -5.51
N SER A 10 1.55 10.87 -4.27
CA SER A 10 2.91 11.15 -3.80
C SER A 10 3.83 9.92 -3.94
N PHE A 11 3.25 8.72 -3.89
CA PHE A 11 3.91 7.42 -3.87
C PHE A 11 3.89 6.67 -5.21
N LEU A 12 3.22 7.20 -6.24
CA LEU A 12 3.11 6.61 -7.59
C LEU A 12 3.36 7.70 -8.65
N TRP A 13 4.51 8.36 -8.56
CA TRP A 13 4.90 9.41 -9.50
C TRP A 13 5.37 8.84 -10.85
N ASP A 14 5.68 7.54 -10.91
CA ASP A 14 6.18 6.79 -12.06
C ASP A 14 5.09 5.99 -12.80
N TYR A 15 3.88 5.91 -12.27
CA TYR A 15 2.75 5.18 -12.88
C TYR A 15 1.54 6.10 -13.09
N ASP A 16 0.82 5.89 -14.19
CA ASP A 16 -0.45 6.58 -14.47
C ASP A 16 -1.62 5.86 -13.78
N LEU A 17 -1.61 5.85 -12.44
CA LEU A 17 -2.67 5.28 -11.61
C LEU A 17 -3.43 6.38 -10.89
N SER A 18 -4.76 6.34 -11.00
CA SER A 18 -5.63 7.23 -10.24
C SER A 18 -5.87 6.71 -8.82
N GLN A 19 -6.41 7.59 -7.95
CA GLN A 19 -6.93 7.20 -6.64
C GLN A 19 -7.94 6.05 -6.71
N GLU A 20 -8.79 6.06 -7.74
CA GLU A 20 -9.82 5.04 -7.96
C GLU A 20 -9.20 3.71 -8.38
N ASP A 21 -8.17 3.73 -9.22
CA ASP A 21 -7.42 2.53 -9.59
C ASP A 21 -6.73 1.90 -8.40
N VAL A 22 -6.08 2.71 -7.54
CA VAL A 22 -5.47 2.21 -6.30
C VAL A 22 -6.50 1.49 -5.45
N ARG A 23 -7.67 2.10 -5.21
CA ARG A 23 -8.75 1.48 -4.43
C ARG A 23 -9.28 0.21 -5.08
N ARG A 24 -9.46 0.22 -6.40
CA ARG A 24 -9.93 -0.94 -7.17
C ARG A 24 -8.94 -2.10 -7.07
N ILE A 25 -7.65 -1.85 -7.26
CA ILE A 25 -6.60 -2.87 -7.16
C ILE A 25 -6.55 -3.45 -5.75
N LEU A 26 -6.58 -2.62 -4.71
CA LEU A 26 -6.56 -3.10 -3.32
C LEU A 26 -7.77 -3.97 -2.94
N ARG A 27 -8.92 -3.75 -3.60
CA ARG A 27 -10.16 -4.50 -3.36
C ARG A 27 -10.27 -5.77 -4.20
N GLU A 28 -9.96 -5.69 -5.48
CA GLU A 28 -10.30 -6.70 -6.50
C GLU A 28 -9.09 -7.31 -7.20
N GLY A 29 -7.91 -6.71 -7.06
CA GLY A 29 -6.69 -7.19 -7.69
C GLY A 29 -6.28 -8.56 -7.17
N THR A 30 -5.48 -9.28 -7.94
CA THR A 30 -4.84 -10.53 -7.53
C THR A 30 -3.90 -10.30 -6.33
N PRO A 31 -3.57 -11.35 -5.54
CA PRO A 31 -2.63 -11.20 -4.42
C PRO A 31 -1.27 -10.60 -4.83
N THR A 32 -0.82 -10.87 -6.05
CA THR A 32 0.42 -10.29 -6.60
C THR A 32 0.28 -8.80 -6.88
N GLU A 33 -0.81 -8.37 -7.53
CA GLU A 33 -1.08 -6.96 -7.83
C GLU A 33 -1.26 -6.14 -6.54
N ARG A 34 -2.01 -6.68 -5.58
CA ARG A 34 -2.19 -6.07 -4.27
C ARG A 34 -0.87 -5.99 -3.52
N GLY A 35 -0.11 -7.08 -3.46
CA GLY A 35 1.17 -7.12 -2.78
C GLY A 35 2.17 -6.11 -3.37
N TRP A 36 2.22 -5.98 -4.69
CA TRP A 36 3.01 -4.95 -5.36
C TRP A 36 2.58 -3.54 -4.94
N LEU A 37 1.28 -3.22 -5.01
CA LEU A 37 0.77 -1.89 -4.70
C LEU A 37 0.92 -1.53 -3.21
N ILE A 38 0.64 -2.48 -2.32
CA ILE A 38 0.88 -2.32 -0.88
C ILE A 38 2.35 -2.02 -0.63
N GLY A 39 3.26 -2.80 -1.23
CA GLY A 39 4.71 -2.55 -1.14
C GLY A 39 5.08 -1.12 -1.53
N ARG A 40 4.54 -0.62 -2.65
CA ARG A 40 4.77 0.76 -3.12
C ARG A 40 4.27 1.81 -2.13
N ILE A 41 3.08 1.61 -1.56
CA ILE A 41 2.51 2.53 -0.57
C ILE A 41 3.39 2.55 0.68
N LEU A 42 3.77 1.38 1.21
CA LEU A 42 4.62 1.30 2.40
C LEU A 42 6.02 1.89 2.16
N GLU A 43 6.53 1.78 0.94
CA GLU A 43 7.87 2.22 0.56
C GLU A 43 7.98 3.75 0.35
N HIS A 44 6.93 4.37 -0.21
CA HIS A 44 7.01 5.75 -0.72
C HIS A 44 5.98 6.71 -0.14
N ALA A 45 4.86 6.22 0.42
CA ALA A 45 3.84 7.11 0.95
C ALA A 45 4.30 7.69 2.30
N PRO A 46 4.00 8.98 2.57
CA PRO A 46 4.10 9.53 3.92
C PRO A 46 3.26 8.69 4.90
N TRP A 47 3.72 8.57 6.14
CA TRP A 47 3.06 7.76 7.18
C TRP A 47 1.54 8.03 7.30
N GLU A 48 1.15 9.31 7.32
CA GLU A 48 -0.24 9.77 7.36
C GLU A 48 -1.09 9.31 6.15
N GLU A 49 -0.45 9.10 5.01
CA GLU A 49 -1.10 8.73 3.75
C GLU A 49 -1.28 7.21 3.61
N ILE A 50 -0.41 6.40 4.23
CA ILE A 50 -0.53 4.92 4.26
C ILE A 50 -1.94 4.51 4.72
N TRP A 51 -2.39 5.08 5.82
CA TRP A 51 -3.67 4.74 6.46
C TRP A 51 -4.90 5.27 5.73
N ARG A 52 -4.72 6.07 4.67
CA ARG A 52 -5.83 6.48 3.79
C ARG A 52 -6.21 5.39 2.78
N TYR A 53 -5.31 4.44 2.55
CA TYR A 53 -5.48 3.38 1.57
C TYR A 53 -5.46 1.98 2.18
N LEU A 54 -4.69 1.79 3.24
CA LEU A 54 -4.41 0.49 3.83
C LEU A 54 -4.94 0.39 5.24
N THR A 55 -5.41 -0.80 5.59
CA THR A 55 -5.63 -1.23 6.98
C THR A 55 -4.60 -2.32 7.36
N PRO A 56 -4.31 -2.51 8.67
CA PRO A 56 -3.43 -3.58 9.13
C PRO A 56 -3.83 -4.96 8.58
N GLU A 57 -5.12 -5.27 8.50
CA GLU A 57 -5.65 -6.54 7.99
C GLU A 57 -5.35 -6.73 6.50
N GLN A 58 -5.42 -5.65 5.70
CA GLN A 58 -5.08 -5.73 4.28
C GLN A 58 -3.58 -5.99 4.08
N ILE A 59 -2.74 -5.38 4.91
CA ILE A 59 -1.29 -5.57 4.88
C ILE A 59 -0.95 -7.01 5.32
N GLU A 60 -1.58 -7.52 6.37
CA GLU A 60 -1.41 -8.90 6.84
C GLU A 60 -1.85 -9.92 5.78
N ARG A 61 -3.05 -9.76 5.21
CA ARG A 61 -3.61 -10.64 4.19
C ARG A 61 -2.64 -10.88 3.02
N ASP A 62 -1.96 -9.83 2.59
CA ASP A 62 -1.05 -9.87 1.43
C ASP A 62 0.44 -9.89 1.84
N PHE A 63 0.76 -10.08 3.14
CA PHE A 63 2.10 -9.91 3.70
C PHE A 63 3.17 -10.82 3.07
N GLU A 64 2.78 -12.01 2.64
CA GLU A 64 3.66 -12.97 1.95
C GLU A 64 4.04 -12.51 0.53
N HIS A 65 3.21 -11.66 -0.08
CA HIS A 65 3.44 -11.13 -1.43
C HIS A 65 4.17 -9.78 -1.43
N LEU A 66 4.40 -9.19 -0.25
CA LEU A 66 5.12 -7.92 -0.12
C LEU A 66 6.61 -8.11 -0.35
N ARG A 67 7.18 -7.25 -1.21
CA ARG A 67 8.62 -7.12 -1.39
C ARG A 67 9.13 -5.95 -0.56
N PHE A 68 9.89 -6.27 0.49
CA PHE A 68 10.58 -5.28 1.32
C PHE A 68 11.99 -5.05 0.81
N ARG A 69 12.55 -3.84 1.05
CA ARG A 69 13.92 -3.52 0.62
C ARG A 69 14.97 -4.26 1.44
N SER A 70 14.61 -4.68 2.66
CA SER A 70 15.48 -5.45 3.52
C SER A 70 14.70 -6.44 4.41
N PRO A 71 15.33 -7.53 4.88
CA PRO A 71 14.75 -8.43 5.87
C PRO A 71 14.32 -7.71 7.16
N ARG A 72 15.11 -6.72 7.61
CA ARG A 72 14.82 -5.93 8.81
C ARG A 72 13.51 -5.14 8.70
N GLU A 73 13.23 -4.58 7.52
CA GLU A 73 11.99 -3.86 7.27
C GLU A 73 10.78 -4.80 7.36
N ARG A 74 10.90 -6.01 6.79
CA ARG A 74 9.88 -7.06 6.92
C ARG A 74 9.64 -7.42 8.39
N GLU A 75 10.70 -7.61 9.18
CA GLU A 75 10.58 -7.93 10.61
C GLU A 75 9.88 -6.82 11.41
N LEU A 76 10.17 -5.55 11.12
CA LEU A 76 9.51 -4.41 11.76
C LEU A 76 8.01 -4.39 11.47
N TRP A 77 7.62 -4.59 10.21
CA TRP A 77 6.21 -4.66 9.84
C TRP A 77 5.53 -5.89 10.43
N ALA A 78 6.18 -7.06 10.44
CA ALA A 78 5.63 -8.26 11.07
C ALA A 78 5.37 -8.04 12.58
N TYR A 79 6.29 -7.38 13.27
CA TYR A 79 6.12 -7.01 14.67
C TYR A 79 4.98 -6.02 14.87
N ALA A 80 4.90 -4.99 14.02
CA ALA A 80 3.84 -3.97 14.09
C ALA A 80 2.45 -4.58 13.85
N LEU A 81 2.29 -5.41 12.82
CA LEU A 81 1.04 -6.12 12.52
C LEU A 81 0.61 -7.02 13.68
N LYS A 82 1.55 -7.79 14.24
CA LYS A 82 1.27 -8.60 15.43
C LYS A 82 0.74 -7.74 16.58
N ARG A 83 1.26 -6.53 16.77
CA ARG A 83 0.78 -5.62 17.82
C ARG A 83 -0.57 -4.99 17.54
N TRP A 84 -0.85 -4.67 16.28
CA TRP A 84 -2.12 -4.01 15.90
C TRP A 84 -3.29 -4.99 15.82
N LEU A 85 -3.03 -6.26 15.49
CA LEU A 85 -4.06 -7.27 15.29
C LEU A 85 -4.29 -8.16 16.54
N CYS A 86 -3.48 -8.02 17.59
CA CYS A 86 -3.65 -8.76 18.85
C CYS A 86 -4.56 -8.06 19.89
N ASP A 87 -5.46 -7.17 19.47
CA ASP A 87 -6.54 -6.66 20.33
C ASP A 87 -7.80 -7.53 20.22
#